data_AF-A0A2E4AC57-F1
#
_entry.id   AF-A0A2E4AC57-F1
#
_cell.length_a   1.000
_cell.length_b   1.000
_cell.length_c   1.000
_cell.angle_alpha   90.00
_cell.angle_beta   90.00
_cell.angle_gamma   90.00
#
_symmetry.space_group_name_H-M   'P 1'
#
loop_
_entity.id
_entity.type
_entity.pdbx_description
1 polymer ?
#
loop_
_entity_poly.entity_id
_entity_poly.type
_entity_poly.pdbx_seq_one_letter_code
_entity_poly.pdbx_strand_id
1 'polypeptide(L)'
;SGWVRTVFLDFPIFFATTISVGLFYVTAQIAINPKPLNLIKEILHLPILLALGIGMSVNNGKAVLEAIFGNDSEFVRTPKYGIEKKDKKIIKSKYRALKSIAPLFELSFFGYFTYLVVNAWQNANWFTLPFLMLFQVGFFLVASGSIRSLFNDLFMNRQAAKDSALTS
;
A
#
# COMPACT_ATOMS: atom_id res chain seq x y z
N SER A 1 -22.87 -3.83 32.15
CA SER A 1 -23.66 -4.06 30.92
C SER A 1 -22.82 -3.61 29.72
N GLY A 2 -22.57 -4.48 28.74
CA GLY A 2 -21.76 -4.15 27.55
C GLY A 2 -22.30 -2.95 26.75
N TRP A 3 -23.61 -2.73 26.81
CA TRP A 3 -24.29 -1.63 26.11
C TRP A 3 -23.85 -0.22 26.53
N VAL A 4 -23.56 0.01 27.82
CA VAL A 4 -23.09 1.31 28.30
C VAL A 4 -21.69 1.60 27.75
N ARG A 5 -20.81 0.60 27.72
CA ARG A 5 -19.47 0.74 27.11
C ARG A 5 -19.58 1.04 25.62
N THR A 6 -20.43 0.33 24.90
CA THR A 6 -20.59 0.56 23.46
C THR A 6 -21.15 1.94 23.14
N VAL A 7 -22.13 2.42 23.89
CA VAL A 7 -22.74 3.73 23.63
C VAL A 7 -21.85 4.89 24.10
N PHE A 8 -21.20 4.79 25.25
CA PHE A 8 -20.44 5.91 25.83
C PHE A 8 -18.95 5.91 25.46
N LEU A 9 -18.37 4.77 25.06
CA LEU A 9 -16.96 4.69 24.66
C LEU A 9 -16.83 4.36 23.17
N ASP A 10 -17.42 3.26 22.70
CA ASP A 10 -17.16 2.83 21.31
C ASP A 10 -17.77 3.82 20.29
N PHE A 11 -18.98 4.32 20.53
CA PHE A 11 -19.66 5.23 19.60
C PHE A 11 -18.97 6.60 19.47
N PRO A 12 -18.59 7.31 20.55
CA PRO A 12 -17.90 8.59 20.43
C PRO A 12 -16.50 8.43 19.82
N ILE A 13 -15.78 7.37 20.17
CA ILE A 13 -14.45 7.09 19.59
C ILE A 13 -14.58 6.82 18.10
N PHE A 14 -15.55 6.00 17.69
CA PHE A 14 -15.82 5.73 16.27
C PHE A 14 -16.17 7.01 15.51
N PHE A 15 -17.05 7.84 16.06
CA PHE A 15 -17.46 9.11 15.44
C PHE A 15 -16.30 10.09 15.33
N ALA A 16 -15.54 10.29 16.42
CA ALA A 16 -14.39 11.18 16.44
C ALA A 16 -13.33 10.73 15.41
N THR A 17 -13.05 9.44 15.34
CA THR A 17 -12.10 8.86 14.37
C THR A 17 -12.59 9.06 12.94
N THR A 18 -13.85 8.76 12.67
CA THR A 18 -14.45 8.88 11.33
C THR A 18 -14.49 10.33 10.85
N ILE A 19 -14.89 11.26 11.72
CA ILE A 19 -14.90 12.69 11.41
C ILE A 19 -13.48 13.20 11.19
N SER A 20 -12.52 12.83 12.05
CA SER A 20 -11.13 13.26 11.91
C SER A 20 -10.53 12.81 10.58
N VAL A 21 -10.68 11.53 10.23
CA VAL A 21 -10.17 10.97 8.98
C VAL A 21 -10.92 11.56 7.78
N GLY A 22 -12.25 11.71 7.88
CA GLY A 22 -13.07 12.33 6.83
C GLY A 22 -12.65 13.77 6.54
N LEU A 23 -12.48 14.60 7.57
CA LEU A 23 -12.02 15.98 7.43
C LEU A 23 -10.62 16.05 6.83
N PHE A 24 -9.70 15.19 7.26
CA PHE A 24 -8.36 15.12 6.69
C PHE A 24 -8.41 14.84 5.18
N TYR A 25 -9.16 13.83 4.74
CA TYR A 25 -9.27 13.52 3.31
C TYR A 25 -9.98 14.62 2.54
N VAL A 26 -11.09 15.18 3.05
CA VAL A 26 -11.81 16.28 2.38
C VAL A 26 -10.92 17.52 2.23
N THR A 27 -10.22 17.91 3.29
CA THR A 27 -9.30 19.06 3.24
C THR A 27 -8.12 18.83 2.30
N ALA A 28 -7.56 17.61 2.27
CA ALA A 28 -6.52 17.23 1.33
C ALA A 28 -7.01 17.31 -0.14
N GLN A 29 -8.22 16.83 -0.43
CA GLN A 29 -8.79 16.91 -1.78
C GLN A 29 -9.12 18.34 -2.20
N ILE A 30 -9.63 19.18 -1.28
CA ILE A 30 -9.85 20.61 -1.55
C ILE A 30 -8.54 21.33 -1.87
N ALA A 31 -7.46 20.99 -1.17
CA ALA A 31 -6.14 21.57 -1.40
C ALA A 31 -5.55 21.18 -2.76
N ILE A 32 -5.83 19.96 -3.25
CA ILE A 32 -5.39 19.48 -4.57
C ILE A 32 -6.27 20.07 -5.68
N ASN A 33 -7.59 20.06 -5.50
CA ASN A 33 -8.57 20.52 -6.48
C ASN A 33 -9.71 21.30 -5.80
N PRO A 34 -9.69 22.65 -5.85
CA PRO A 34 -10.68 23.48 -5.13
C PRO A 34 -12.09 23.47 -5.75
N LYS A 35 -12.33 22.74 -6.84
CA LYS A 35 -13.62 22.76 -7.55
C LYS A 35 -14.59 21.72 -6.96
N PRO A 36 -15.80 22.12 -6.50
CA PRO A 36 -16.72 21.22 -5.80
C PRO A 36 -17.24 20.05 -6.67
N LEU A 37 -17.38 20.27 -7.98
CA LEU A 37 -17.81 19.21 -8.92
C LEU A 37 -16.77 18.07 -9.05
N ASN A 38 -15.49 18.36 -8.80
CA ASN A 38 -14.41 17.39 -8.87
C ASN A 38 -14.28 16.57 -7.57
N LEU A 39 -14.74 17.09 -6.42
CA LEU A 39 -14.69 16.33 -5.16
C LEU A 39 -15.48 15.03 -5.21
N ILE A 40 -16.63 15.00 -5.87
CA ILE A 40 -17.42 13.77 -6.00
C ILE A 40 -16.63 12.70 -6.77
N LYS A 41 -15.94 13.11 -7.84
CA LYS A 41 -15.07 12.22 -8.60
C LYS A 41 -13.91 11.74 -7.75
N GLU A 42 -13.28 12.63 -6.98
CA GLU A 42 -12.15 12.27 -6.14
C GLU A 42 -12.52 11.38 -4.95
N ILE A 43 -13.69 11.58 -4.35
CA ILE A 43 -14.25 10.70 -3.32
C ILE A 43 -14.41 9.28 -3.87
N LEU A 44 -14.81 9.13 -5.14
CA LEU A 44 -14.90 7.81 -5.79
C LEU A 44 -13.52 7.15 -6.02
N HIS A 45 -12.44 7.94 -6.09
CA HIS A 45 -11.07 7.43 -6.19
C HIS A 45 -10.45 7.13 -4.81
N LEU A 46 -11.00 7.67 -3.72
CA LEU A 46 -10.47 7.46 -2.37
C LEU A 46 -10.35 5.98 -1.98
N PRO A 47 -11.32 5.08 -2.27
CA PRO A 47 -11.17 3.66 -1.95
C PRO A 47 -9.94 3.02 -2.61
N ILE A 48 -9.64 3.39 -3.85
CA ILE A 48 -8.46 2.89 -4.58
C ILE A 48 -7.18 3.48 -3.98
N LEU A 49 -7.19 4.78 -3.67
CA LEU A 49 -6.05 5.44 -3.02
C LEU A 49 -5.75 4.83 -1.64
N LEU A 50 -6.79 4.56 -0.85
CA LEU A 50 -6.70 3.88 0.44
C LEU A 50 -6.17 2.47 0.28
N ALA A 51 -6.69 1.69 -0.67
CA ALA A 51 -6.21 0.34 -0.95
C ALA A 51 -4.72 0.36 -1.32
N LEU A 52 -4.29 1.27 -2.21
CA LEU A 52 -2.87 1.43 -2.55
C LEU A 52 -2.03 1.82 -1.34
N GLY A 53 -2.49 2.78 -0.52
CA GLY A 53 -1.81 3.18 0.71
C GLY A 53 -1.62 2.02 1.69
N ILE A 54 -2.65 1.20 1.87
CA ILE A 54 -2.62 -0.01 2.70
C ILE A 54 -1.62 -1.02 2.14
N GLY A 55 -1.65 -1.30 0.84
CA GLY A 55 -0.70 -2.23 0.22
C GLY A 55 0.75 -1.80 0.42
N MET A 56 1.03 -0.50 0.30
CA MET A 56 2.38 0.06 0.49
C MET A 56 2.85 0.06 1.96
N SER A 57 1.97 -0.21 2.93
CA SER A 57 2.29 -0.15 4.36
C SER A 57 3.41 -1.10 4.78
N VAL A 58 3.53 -2.28 4.15
CA VAL A 58 4.58 -3.27 4.45
C VAL A 58 5.96 -2.73 4.07
N ASN A 59 6.08 -2.21 2.85
CA ASN A 59 7.33 -1.61 2.38
C ASN A 59 7.69 -0.34 3.17
N ASN A 60 6.69 0.48 3.51
CA ASN A 60 6.88 1.65 4.37
C ASN A 60 7.35 1.26 5.78
N GLY A 61 6.72 0.25 6.39
CA GLY A 61 7.09 -0.26 7.72
C GLY A 61 8.51 -0.84 7.73
N LYS A 62 8.88 -1.59 6.69
CA LYS A 62 10.25 -2.07 6.49
C LYS A 62 11.26 -0.92 6.47
N ALA A 63 11.00 0.14 5.70
CA ALA A 63 11.91 1.29 5.62
C ALA A 63 12.09 1.99 6.98
N VAL A 64 11.01 2.10 7.77
CA VAL A 64 11.08 2.64 9.14
C VAL A 64 11.93 1.73 10.05
N LEU A 65 11.73 0.41 9.99
CA LEU A 65 12.54 -0.53 10.77
C LEU A 65 14.02 -0.45 10.39
N GLU A 66 14.33 -0.40 9.09
CA GLU A 66 15.72 -0.25 8.62
C GLU A 66 16.37 1.04 9.14
N ALA A 67 15.62 2.16 9.13
CA ALA A 67 16.09 3.43 9.66
C ALA A 67 16.33 3.37 11.19
N ILE A 68 15.49 2.66 11.95
CA ILE A 68 15.67 2.48 13.40
C ILE A 68 16.91 1.63 13.70
N PHE A 69 17.15 0.57 12.92
CA PHE A 69 18.30 -0.32 13.11
C PHE A 69 19.63 0.23 12.57
N GLY A 70 19.66 1.49 12.12
CA GLY A 70 20.89 2.13 11.67
C GLY A 70 21.44 1.58 10.35
N ASN A 71 20.63 0.83 9.60
CA ASN A 71 20.91 0.67 8.18
C ASN A 71 20.63 2.04 7.55
N ASP A 72 21.65 2.67 6.99
CA ASP A 72 21.50 3.85 6.14
C ASP A 72 20.62 3.46 4.94
N SER A 73 19.30 3.50 5.14
CA SER A 73 18.36 3.72 4.07
C SER A 73 18.85 4.99 3.43
N GLU A 74 19.50 4.85 2.27
CA GLU A 74 19.93 5.94 1.43
C GLU A 74 18.64 6.67 1.01
N PHE A 75 18.11 7.50 1.91
CA PHE A 75 17.18 8.56 1.61
C PHE A 75 18.00 9.53 0.76
N VAL A 76 18.28 9.11 -0.48
CA VAL A 76 18.87 9.94 -1.52
C VAL A 76 17.95 11.13 -1.53
N ARG A 77 18.46 12.25 -1.00
CA ARG A 77 17.78 13.53 -0.94
C ARG A 77 16.99 13.66 -2.23
N THR A 78 15.66 13.67 -2.14
CA THR A 78 14.79 13.69 -3.33
C THR A 78 15.35 14.73 -4.28
N PRO A 79 15.88 14.33 -5.45
CA PRO A 79 16.55 15.28 -6.32
C PRO A 79 15.51 16.33 -6.67
N LYS A 80 15.78 17.58 -6.29
CA LYS A 80 14.88 18.70 -6.52
C LYS A 80 14.91 18.97 -8.03
N TYR A 81 14.13 18.21 -8.80
CA TYR A 81 13.98 18.41 -10.22
C TYR A 81 13.26 19.74 -10.41
N GLY A 82 14.05 20.79 -10.59
CA GLY A 82 13.59 22.04 -11.16
C GLY A 82 12.78 21.73 -12.41
N ILE A 83 11.61 22.36 -12.48
CA ILE A 83 10.55 22.13 -13.44
C ILE A 83 10.94 22.77 -14.78
N GLU A 84 12.08 22.36 -15.34
CA GLU A 84 12.58 22.86 -16.61
C GLU A 84 13.20 21.71 -17.40
N LYS A 85 12.33 20.89 -18.01
CA LYS A 85 12.45 20.36 -19.39
C LYS A 85 11.59 19.11 -19.54
N LYS A 86 10.75 19.16 -20.58
CA LYS A 86 9.65 18.24 -20.93
C LYS A 86 10.06 16.84 -21.39
N ASP A 87 11.34 16.45 -21.31
CA ASP A 87 11.86 15.23 -21.96
C ASP A 87 12.83 14.42 -21.09
N LYS A 88 12.53 14.24 -19.80
CA LYS A 88 13.26 13.24 -19.01
C LYS A 88 12.46 11.97 -18.89
N LYS A 89 12.87 10.98 -19.69
CA LYS A 89 12.57 9.55 -19.54
C LYS A 89 12.58 9.24 -18.04
N ILE A 90 11.41 8.98 -17.47
CA ILE A 90 11.27 8.56 -16.09
C ILE A 90 12.13 7.31 -15.96
N ILE A 91 13.31 7.45 -15.37
CA ILE A 91 14.12 6.31 -14.98
C ILE A 91 13.25 5.62 -13.97
N LYS A 92 12.55 4.56 -14.41
CA LYS A 92 11.85 3.65 -13.52
C LYS A 92 12.92 3.21 -12.54
N SER A 93 12.93 3.83 -11.37
CA SER A 93 13.77 3.42 -10.25
C SER A 93 13.49 1.94 -10.13
N LYS A 94 14.47 1.13 -10.54
CA LYS A 94 14.36 -0.31 -10.43
C LYS A 94 14.15 -0.53 -8.96
N TYR A 95 12.94 -0.98 -8.62
CA TYR A 95 12.56 -1.52 -7.33
C TYR A 95 13.65 -2.53 -6.97
N ARG A 96 14.71 -2.10 -6.30
CA ARG A 96 15.78 -2.96 -5.78
C ARG A 96 15.21 -3.58 -4.50
N ALA A 97 14.11 -4.32 -4.65
CA ALA A 97 13.47 -5.09 -3.60
C ALA A 97 14.10 -6.48 -3.42
N LEU A 98 15.30 -6.70 -3.96
CA LEU A 98 15.90 -8.04 -4.09
C LEU A 98 16.66 -8.57 -2.87
N LYS A 99 16.48 -7.99 -1.69
CA LYS A 99 17.05 -8.58 -0.47
C LYS A 99 16.15 -8.44 0.75
N SER A 100 14.85 -8.29 0.53
CA SER A 100 13.90 -8.03 1.61
C SER A 100 12.94 -9.18 1.82
N ILE A 101 12.57 -9.39 3.07
CA ILE A 101 11.45 -10.23 3.50
C ILE A 101 10.07 -9.61 3.16
N ALA A 102 10.02 -8.38 2.65
CA ALA A 102 8.80 -7.65 2.35
C ALA A 102 7.85 -8.36 1.35
N PRO A 103 8.31 -8.92 0.21
CA PRO A 103 7.45 -9.70 -0.69
C PRO A 103 6.76 -10.89 -0.02
N LEU A 104 7.41 -11.51 0.99
CA LEU A 104 6.82 -12.61 1.75
C LEU A 104 5.66 -12.11 2.63
N PHE A 105 5.84 -10.98 3.32
CA PHE A 105 4.79 -10.38 4.13
C PHE A 105 3.63 -9.89 3.25
N GLU A 106 3.89 -9.27 2.11
CA GLU A 106 2.86 -8.79 1.18
C GLU A 106 1.98 -9.95 0.66
N LEU A 107 2.60 -11.08 0.29
CA LEU A 107 1.86 -12.27 -0.15
C LEU A 107 1.09 -12.92 1.01
N SER A 108 1.70 -12.97 2.20
CA SER A 108 1.06 -13.53 3.40
C SER A 108 -0.18 -12.72 3.80
N PHE A 109 -0.09 -11.38 3.78
CA PHE A 109 -1.23 -10.52 4.05
C PHE A 109 -2.32 -10.66 2.98
N PHE A 110 -1.96 -10.76 1.70
CA PHE A 110 -2.95 -11.03 0.66
C PHE A 110 -3.70 -12.35 0.90
N GLY A 111 -2.99 -13.44 1.23
CA GLY A 111 -3.61 -14.72 1.56
C GLY A 111 -4.50 -14.63 2.81
N TYR A 112 -4.03 -13.97 3.86
CA TYR A 112 -4.77 -13.78 5.10
C TYR A 112 -6.07 -13.00 4.91
N PHE A 113 -6.03 -11.85 4.22
CA PHE A 113 -7.24 -11.06 3.96
C PHE A 113 -8.20 -11.75 2.99
N THR A 114 -7.69 -12.53 2.04
CA THR A 114 -8.54 -13.39 1.19
C THR A 114 -9.30 -14.40 2.04
N TYR A 115 -8.63 -15.06 3.00
CA TYR A 115 -9.29 -15.95 3.94
C TYR A 115 -10.37 -15.23 4.76
N LEU A 116 -10.07 -14.03 5.29
CA LEU A 116 -11.05 -13.24 6.05
C LEU A 116 -12.27 -12.84 5.22
N VAL A 117 -12.10 -12.48 3.94
CA VAL A 117 -13.21 -12.15 3.05
C VAL A 117 -14.10 -13.35 2.78
N VAL A 118 -13.50 -14.53 2.52
CA VAL A 118 -14.26 -15.78 2.36
C VAL A 118 -15.02 -16.13 3.64
N ASN A 119 -14.37 -16.00 4.79
CA ASN A 119 -15.00 -16.26 6.08
C ASN A 119 -16.14 -15.26 6.37
N ALA A 120 -15.95 -13.98 6.08
CA ALA A 120 -16.99 -12.96 6.27
C ALA A 120 -18.20 -13.21 5.35
N TRP A 121 -17.95 -13.68 4.12
CA TRP A 121 -19.01 -14.07 3.19
C TRP A 121 -19.82 -15.25 3.71
N GLN A 122 -19.16 -16.31 4.20
CA GLN A 122 -19.83 -17.51 4.74
C GLN A 122 -20.67 -17.20 5.98
N ASN A 123 -20.19 -16.30 6.83
CA ASN A 123 -20.91 -15.88 8.05
C ASN A 123 -21.95 -14.77 7.82
N ALA A 124 -22.24 -14.41 6.56
CA ALA A 124 -23.18 -13.34 6.21
C ALA A 124 -22.89 -11.98 6.87
N ASN A 125 -21.61 -11.69 7.14
CA ASN A 125 -21.16 -10.43 7.75
C ASN A 125 -20.98 -9.34 6.69
N TRP A 126 -22.09 -8.91 6.09
CA TRP A 126 -22.14 -7.95 4.98
C TRP A 126 -21.56 -6.57 5.33
N PHE A 127 -21.65 -6.15 6.60
CA PHE A 127 -21.16 -4.85 7.04
C PHE A 127 -19.63 -4.73 6.97
N THR A 128 -18.90 -5.79 7.31
CA THR A 128 -17.44 -5.79 7.39
C THR A 128 -16.79 -6.11 6.03
N LEU A 129 -17.54 -6.73 5.12
CA LEU A 129 -17.09 -7.12 3.79
C LEU A 129 -16.45 -5.99 2.96
N PRO A 130 -17.07 -4.81 2.76
CA PRO A 130 -16.47 -3.73 1.96
C PRO A 130 -15.16 -3.23 2.55
N PHE A 131 -15.05 -3.21 3.89
CA PHE A 131 -13.82 -2.84 4.57
C PHE A 131 -12.73 -3.89 4.32
N LEU A 132 -13.02 -5.18 4.50
CA LEU A 132 -12.06 -6.27 4.26
C LEU A 132 -11.60 -6.35 2.79
N MET A 133 -12.52 -6.15 1.85
CA MET A 133 -12.17 -6.12 0.42
C MET A 133 -11.19 -4.99 0.11
N LEU A 134 -11.27 -3.85 0.80
CA LEU A 134 -10.33 -2.74 0.60
C LEU A 134 -8.89 -3.14 0.98
N PHE A 135 -8.71 -3.87 2.08
CA PHE A 135 -7.40 -4.45 2.44
C PHE A 135 -6.98 -5.53 1.43
N GLN A 136 -7.89 -6.42 1.04
CA GLN A 136 -7.59 -7.49 0.09
C GLN A 136 -7.10 -6.93 -1.25
N VAL A 137 -7.81 -5.94 -1.81
CA VAL A 137 -7.42 -5.28 -3.07
C VAL A 137 -6.09 -4.55 -2.90
N GLY A 138 -5.88 -3.87 -1.78
CA GLY A 138 -4.62 -3.19 -1.49
C GLY A 138 -3.42 -4.14 -1.50
N PHE A 139 -3.50 -5.23 -0.75
CA PHE A 139 -2.44 -6.24 -0.73
C PHE A 139 -2.32 -7.01 -2.03
N PHE A 140 -3.42 -7.26 -2.76
CA PHE A 140 -3.38 -7.89 -4.07
C PHE A 140 -2.54 -7.09 -5.07
N LEU A 141 -2.75 -5.77 -5.14
CA LEU A 141 -2.02 -4.90 -6.06
C LEU A 141 -0.52 -4.95 -5.79
N VAL A 142 -0.11 -4.84 -4.53
CA VAL A 142 1.32 -4.88 -4.17
C VAL A 142 1.90 -6.27 -4.33
N ALA A 143 1.21 -7.32 -3.87
CA ALA A 143 1.64 -8.71 -4.06
C ALA A 143 1.83 -9.06 -5.53
N SER A 144 0.95 -8.58 -6.43
CA SER A 144 1.09 -8.77 -7.87
C SER A 144 2.36 -8.12 -8.44
N GLY A 145 2.71 -6.92 -7.96
CA GLY A 145 3.95 -6.23 -8.30
C GLY A 145 5.18 -6.98 -7.80
N SER A 146 5.13 -7.49 -6.57
CA SER A 146 6.21 -8.25 -5.95
C SER A 146 6.44 -9.61 -6.59
N ILE A 147 5.38 -10.31 -6.97
CA ILE A 147 5.45 -11.53 -7.79
C ILE A 147 6.15 -11.21 -9.11
N ARG A 148 5.75 -10.14 -9.81
CA ARG A 148 6.38 -9.75 -11.08
C ARG A 148 7.88 -9.43 -10.91
N SER A 149 8.26 -8.78 -9.82
CA SER A 149 9.67 -8.55 -9.50
C SER A 149 10.40 -9.88 -9.30
N LEU A 150 9.90 -10.75 -8.41
CA LEU A 150 10.49 -12.06 -8.12
C LEU A 150 10.68 -12.91 -9.38
N PHE A 151 9.69 -12.92 -10.29
CA PHE A 151 9.79 -13.63 -11.58
C PHE A 151 10.91 -13.07 -12.47
N ASN A 152 11.01 -11.74 -12.59
CA ASN A 152 12.09 -11.12 -13.35
C ASN A 152 13.45 -11.46 -12.76
N ASP A 153 13.56 -11.48 -11.43
CA ASP A 153 14.82 -11.72 -10.72
C ASP A 153 15.29 -13.17 -10.85
N LEU A 154 14.37 -14.13 -10.75
CA LEU A 154 14.64 -15.55 -11.00
C LEU A 154 15.14 -15.79 -12.43
N PHE A 155 14.52 -15.13 -13.41
CA PHE A 155 14.91 -15.28 -14.81
C PHE A 155 16.30 -14.67 -15.08
N MET A 156 16.57 -13.48 -14.55
CA MET A 156 17.85 -12.79 -14.71
C MET A 156 19.00 -13.54 -14.00
N ASN A 157 18.77 -14.04 -12.78
CA ASN A 157 19.77 -14.83 -12.06
C ASN A 157 20.12 -16.15 -12.78
N ARG A 158 19.15 -16.79 -13.42
CA ARG A 158 19.40 -17.99 -14.24
C ARG A 158 20.25 -17.70 -15.47
N GLN A 159 20.09 -16.52 -16.07
CA GLN A 159 20.86 -16.12 -17.24
C GLN A 159 22.30 -15.75 -16.88
N ALA A 160 22.48 -14.98 -15.79
CA ALA A 160 23.80 -14.68 -15.25
C ALA A 160 24.59 -15.95 -14.86
N ALA A 161 23.93 -16.93 -14.24
CA ALA A 161 24.55 -18.21 -13.87
C ALA A 161 25.00 -19.03 -15.10
N LYS A 162 24.24 -18.98 -16.21
CA LYS A 162 24.63 -19.62 -17.47
C LYS A 162 25.83 -18.94 -18.12
N ASP A 163 25.88 -17.60 -18.13
CA ASP A 163 26.97 -16.84 -18.75
C ASP A 163 28.30 -17.01 -17.99
N SER A 164 28.25 -17.12 -16.66
CA SER A 164 29.42 -17.43 -15.83
C SER A 164 29.94 -18.86 -16.00
N ALA A 165 29.07 -19.82 -16.34
CA ALA A 165 29.46 -21.21 -16.57
C ALA A 165 30.06 -21.45 -17.97
N LEU A 166 29.84 -20.52 -18.92
CA LEU A 166 30.39 -20.57 -20.28
C LEU A 166 31.72 -19.81 -20.41
N THR A 167 32.09 -19.01 -19.41
CA THR A 167 33.32 -18.19 -19.37
C THR A 167 34.41 -18.77 -18.46
N SER A 168 34.14 -19.91 -17.81
CA SER A 168 35.07 -20.74 -17.02
C SER A 168 35.46 -22.00 -17.77
#